data_AF-A0A8J5XHA8-F1
#
_entry.id   AF-A0A8J5XHA8-F1
#
_cell.length_a   1.000
_cell.length_b   1.000
_cell.length_c   1.000
_cell.angle_alpha   90.00
_cell.angle_beta   90.00
_cell.angle_gamma   90.00
#
_symmetry.space_group_name_H-M   'P 1'
#
loop_
_entity.id
_entity.type
_entity.pdbx_description
1 polymer ?
#
loop_
_entity_poly.entity_id
_entity_poly.type
_entity_poly.pdbx_seq_one_letter_code
_entity_poly.pdbx_strand_id
1 'polypeptide(L)'
;MPANGPNGKAPEQFKYKRVDTMSELMKKSAEMHRKKGEAADAISGLTSVIELKKQRIAQLNDEIAADKLGLEEYGPQTIVAHQERQERCRKIIKECEEWCEFFDGAIGPFEKAYHDSQDAVRVKYDEAMKKYRESIQTLIREFGYNPAFKRWHDQL
;
A
#
# COMPACT_ATOMS: atom_id res chain seq x y z
N MET A 1 27.89 11.89 -123.83
CA MET A 1 28.90 11.18 -123.01
C MET A 1 29.21 12.01 -121.76
N PRO A 2 29.55 11.35 -120.63
CA PRO A 2 29.05 11.66 -119.28
C PRO A 2 30.11 12.31 -118.36
N ALA A 3 29.68 12.81 -117.20
CA ALA A 3 30.46 12.69 -115.95
C ALA A 3 29.55 12.95 -114.73
N ASN A 4 29.28 11.88 -113.98
CA ASN A 4 28.77 11.91 -112.60
C ASN A 4 29.83 12.53 -111.67
N GLY A 5 29.40 13.35 -110.71
CA GLY A 5 30.21 13.83 -109.58
C GLY A 5 29.31 14.18 -108.38
N PRO A 6 29.59 13.67 -107.16
CA PRO A 6 28.56 13.38 -106.18
C PRO A 6 28.22 14.52 -105.21
N ASN A 7 26.97 14.46 -104.76
CA ASN A 7 26.32 15.25 -103.72
C ASN A 7 26.98 14.99 -102.34
N GLY A 8 27.74 15.95 -101.82
CA GLY A 8 28.42 15.86 -100.52
C GLY A 8 27.84 16.82 -99.49
N LYS A 9 26.88 16.36 -98.68
CA LYS A 9 26.44 17.05 -97.46
C LYS A 9 27.61 17.09 -96.46
N ALA A 10 27.90 18.26 -95.91
CA ALA A 10 28.90 18.42 -94.85
C ALA A 10 28.52 17.55 -93.62
N PRO A 11 29.44 16.76 -93.05
CA PRO A 11 29.15 15.95 -91.87
C PRO A 11 28.94 16.85 -90.65
N GLU A 12 27.94 16.49 -89.83
CA GLU A 12 27.67 17.11 -88.53
C GLU A 12 28.93 17.19 -87.67
N GLN A 13 29.19 18.37 -87.12
CA GLN A 13 30.27 18.57 -86.16
C GLN A 13 29.97 17.76 -84.90
N PHE A 14 30.71 16.65 -84.70
CA PHE A 14 30.74 15.94 -83.44
C PHE A 14 31.25 16.87 -82.34
N LYS A 15 30.36 17.26 -81.42
CA LYS A 15 30.75 17.96 -80.18
C LYS A 15 31.55 17.01 -79.30
N TYR A 16 32.88 17.09 -79.37
CA TYR A 16 33.75 16.44 -78.40
C TYR A 16 33.51 17.04 -77.00
N LYS A 17 33.09 16.22 -76.04
CA LYS A 17 33.09 16.62 -74.63
C LYS A 17 34.55 16.80 -74.20
N ARG A 18 34.84 17.93 -73.54
CA ARG A 18 36.15 18.23 -72.97
C ARG A 18 36.56 17.06 -72.05
N VAL A 19 37.72 16.47 -72.31
CA VAL A 19 38.28 15.43 -71.44
C VAL A 19 38.79 16.11 -70.19
N ASP A 20 38.29 15.69 -69.02
CA ASP A 20 38.72 16.22 -67.74
C ASP A 20 40.23 15.98 -67.57
N THR A 21 40.93 16.99 -67.05
CA THR A 21 42.34 16.84 -66.72
C THR A 21 42.51 15.88 -65.54
N MET A 22 43.68 15.23 -65.42
CA MET A 22 43.98 14.33 -64.29
C MET A 22 43.75 15.00 -62.93
N SER A 23 44.01 16.31 -62.83
CA SER A 23 43.74 17.10 -61.61
C SER A 23 42.25 17.15 -61.26
N GLU A 24 41.36 17.31 -62.23
CA GLU A 24 39.92 17.35 -62.04
C GLU A 24 39.35 15.97 -61.67
N LEU A 25 39.87 14.90 -62.29
CA LEU A 25 39.56 13.52 -61.93
C LEU A 25 39.92 13.21 -60.47
N MET A 26 41.11 13.62 -60.03
CA MET A 26 41.56 13.42 -58.65
C MET A 26 40.73 14.22 -57.64
N LYS A 27 40.32 15.45 -57.96
CA LYS A 27 39.40 16.25 -57.11
C LYS A 27 38.02 15.60 -57.01
N LYS A 28 37.43 15.17 -58.14
CA LYS A 28 36.14 14.46 -58.15
C LYS A 28 36.19 13.15 -57.35
N SER A 29 37.31 12.41 -57.44
CA SER A 29 37.53 11.21 -56.65
C SER A 29 37.58 11.51 -55.15
N ALA A 30 38.36 12.52 -54.73
CA ALA A 30 38.45 12.94 -53.34
C ALA A 30 37.10 13.40 -52.77
N GLU A 31 36.31 14.18 -53.54
CA GLU A 31 34.96 14.58 -53.15
C GLU A 31 33.99 13.39 -53.04
N MET A 32 34.10 12.41 -53.94
CA MET A 32 33.29 11.19 -53.88
C MET A 32 33.63 10.37 -52.64
N HIS A 33 34.91 10.21 -52.31
CA HIS A 33 35.35 9.51 -51.10
C HIS A 33 34.90 10.24 -49.83
N ARG A 34 34.98 11.59 -49.80
CA ARG A 34 34.48 12.40 -48.68
C ARG A 34 32.97 12.22 -48.47
N LYS A 35 32.18 12.34 -49.55
CA LYS A 35 30.72 12.13 -49.48
C LYS A 35 30.33 10.72 -49.08
N LYS A 36 31.08 9.70 -49.52
CA LYS A 36 30.88 8.31 -49.08
C LYS A 36 31.21 8.12 -47.60
N GLY A 37 32.26 8.76 -47.10
CA GLY A 37 32.60 8.77 -45.66
C GLY A 37 31.50 9.41 -44.82
N GLU A 38 31.04 10.61 -45.21
CA GLU A 38 29.96 11.33 -44.53
C GLU A 38 28.64 10.52 -44.48
N ALA A 39 28.30 9.84 -45.58
CA ALA A 39 27.13 8.96 -45.62
C ALA A 39 27.30 7.71 -44.74
N ALA A 40 28.50 7.12 -44.72
CA ALA A 40 28.80 5.96 -43.87
C ALA A 40 28.73 6.30 -42.38
N ASP A 41 29.24 7.48 -41.99
CA ASP A 41 29.19 7.97 -40.61
C ASP A 41 27.74 8.25 -40.17
N ALA A 42 26.93 8.86 -41.04
CA ALA A 42 25.51 9.11 -40.77
C ALA A 42 24.71 7.80 -40.63
N ILE A 43 24.98 6.81 -41.48
CA ILE A 43 24.33 5.49 -41.40
C ILE A 43 24.77 4.76 -40.12
N SER A 44 26.05 4.77 -39.79
CA SER A 44 26.59 4.18 -38.55
C SER A 44 25.94 4.80 -37.30
N GLY A 45 25.82 6.13 -37.26
CA GLY A 45 25.12 6.85 -36.20
C GLY A 45 23.65 6.40 -36.07
N LEU A 46 22.92 6.32 -37.17
CA LEU A 46 21.53 5.86 -37.17
C LEU A 46 21.40 4.39 -36.71
N THR A 47 22.28 3.51 -37.17
CA THR A 47 22.31 2.10 -36.76
C THR A 47 22.54 1.96 -35.26
N SER A 48 23.46 2.74 -34.68
CA SER A 48 23.72 2.72 -33.24
C SER A 48 22.50 3.14 -32.41
N VAL A 49 21.78 4.17 -32.86
CA VAL A 49 20.56 4.66 -32.21
C VAL A 49 19.44 3.63 -32.30
N ILE A 50 19.27 3.00 -33.47
CA ILE A 50 18.28 1.93 -33.65
C ILE A 50 18.56 0.77 -32.70
N GLU A 51 19.82 0.36 -32.57
CA GLU A 51 20.17 -0.77 -31.72
C GLU A 51 19.96 -0.46 -30.23
N LEU A 52 20.30 0.76 -29.80
CA LEU A 52 20.00 1.25 -28.46
C LEU A 52 18.48 1.24 -28.20
N LYS A 53 17.67 1.65 -29.17
CA LYS A 53 16.20 1.64 -29.03
C LYS A 53 15.63 0.22 -28.97
N LYS A 54 16.15 -0.73 -29.75
CA LYS A 54 15.75 -2.14 -29.64
C LYS A 54 16.08 -2.72 -28.27
N GLN A 55 17.28 -2.44 -27.74
CA GLN A 55 17.66 -2.86 -26.39
C GLN A 55 16.72 -2.26 -25.35
N ARG A 56 16.36 -0.98 -25.49
CA ARG A 56 15.42 -0.35 -24.55
C ARG A 56 14.01 -0.95 -24.64
N ILE A 57 13.54 -1.29 -25.84
CA ILE A 57 12.25 -1.98 -26.02
C ILE A 57 12.29 -3.36 -25.36
N ALA A 58 13.38 -4.12 -25.52
CA ALA A 58 13.52 -5.42 -24.88
C ALA A 58 13.46 -5.29 -23.34
N GLN A 59 14.24 -4.36 -22.77
CA GLN A 59 14.21 -4.07 -21.33
C GLN A 59 12.80 -3.70 -20.83
N LEU A 60 12.11 -2.81 -21.56
CA LEU A 60 10.75 -2.40 -21.17
C LEU A 60 9.75 -3.57 -21.26
N ASN A 61 9.90 -4.47 -22.21
CA ASN A 61 9.06 -5.67 -22.28
C ASN A 61 9.31 -6.62 -21.11
N ASP A 62 10.56 -6.78 -20.68
CA ASP A 62 10.91 -7.58 -19.51
C ASP A 62 10.35 -6.94 -18.22
N GLU A 63 10.46 -5.62 -18.08
CA GLU A 63 9.86 -4.84 -16.97
C GLU A 63 8.32 -5.05 -16.94
N ILE A 64 7.64 -4.91 -18.09
CA ILE A 64 6.17 -5.13 -18.19
C ILE A 64 5.79 -6.57 -17.83
N ALA A 65 6.59 -7.56 -18.22
CA ALA A 65 6.33 -8.96 -17.89
C ALA A 65 6.47 -9.21 -16.40
N ALA A 66 7.51 -8.65 -15.76
CA ALA A 66 7.72 -8.73 -14.32
C ALA A 66 6.58 -8.05 -13.53
N ASP A 67 6.12 -6.87 -13.98
CA ASP A 67 5.00 -6.17 -13.35
C ASP A 67 3.69 -6.96 -13.43
N LYS A 68 3.41 -7.60 -14.58
CA LYS A 68 2.24 -8.48 -14.74
C LYS A 68 2.29 -9.68 -13.81
N LEU A 69 3.45 -10.33 -13.72
CA LEU A 69 3.66 -11.45 -12.81
C LEU A 69 3.46 -11.02 -11.35
N GLY A 70 4.01 -9.87 -10.96
CA GLY A 70 3.81 -9.31 -9.63
C GLY A 70 2.33 -9.04 -9.34
N LEU A 71 1.57 -8.46 -10.28
CA LEU A 71 0.14 -8.22 -10.10
C LEU A 71 -0.65 -9.53 -9.90
N GLU A 72 -0.33 -10.57 -10.67
CA GLU A 72 -0.95 -11.89 -10.56
C GLU A 72 -0.60 -12.61 -9.25
N GLU A 73 0.60 -12.41 -8.70
CA GLU A 73 1.01 -13.03 -7.43
C GLU A 73 0.42 -12.29 -6.21
N TYR A 74 0.50 -10.96 -6.18
CA TYR A 74 0.09 -10.17 -5.02
C TYR A 74 -1.43 -9.94 -4.93
N GLY A 75 -2.13 -9.86 -6.06
CA GLY A 75 -3.58 -9.64 -6.08
C GLY A 75 -4.37 -10.73 -5.33
N PRO A 76 -4.23 -12.02 -5.68
CA PRO A 76 -4.92 -13.11 -5.00
C PRO A 76 -4.49 -13.26 -3.53
N GLN A 77 -3.19 -13.12 -3.25
CA GLN A 77 -2.66 -13.24 -1.89
C GLN A 77 -3.22 -12.15 -0.95
N THR A 78 -3.31 -10.92 -1.43
CA THR A 78 -3.90 -9.82 -0.65
C THR A 78 -5.39 -10.06 -0.40
N ILE A 79 -6.14 -10.52 -1.40
CA ILE A 79 -7.56 -10.87 -1.24
C ILE A 79 -7.75 -11.96 -0.18
N VAL A 80 -6.98 -13.05 -0.26
CA VAL A 80 -7.03 -14.16 0.72
C VAL A 80 -6.68 -13.65 2.12
N ALA A 81 -5.61 -12.88 2.27
CA ALA A 81 -5.21 -12.32 3.56
C ALA A 81 -6.28 -11.39 4.17
N HIS A 82 -6.96 -10.60 3.34
CA HIS A 82 -8.07 -9.75 3.77
C HIS A 82 -9.28 -10.58 4.20
N GLN A 83 -9.66 -11.62 3.45
CA GLN A 83 -10.76 -12.51 3.78
C GLN A 83 -10.51 -13.25 5.10
N GLU A 84 -9.32 -13.85 5.26
CA GLU A 84 -8.94 -14.51 6.50
C GLU A 84 -8.95 -13.55 7.70
N ARG A 85 -8.45 -12.33 7.51
CA ARG A 85 -8.48 -11.32 8.58
C ARG A 85 -9.91 -10.94 8.95
N GLN A 86 -10.80 -10.75 7.98
CA GLN A 86 -12.21 -10.49 8.25
C GLN A 86 -12.88 -11.65 8.99
N GLU A 87 -12.55 -12.89 8.65
CA GLU A 87 -13.10 -14.07 9.31
C GLU A 87 -12.59 -14.21 10.75
N ARG A 88 -11.29 -13.97 10.97
CA ARG A 88 -10.72 -13.87 12.33
C ARG A 88 -11.41 -12.78 13.16
N CYS A 89 -11.59 -11.59 12.61
CA CYS A 89 -12.30 -10.50 13.30
C CYS A 89 -13.75 -10.89 13.63
N ARG A 90 -14.47 -11.54 12.72
CA ARG A 90 -15.84 -12.00 12.97
C ARG A 90 -15.92 -13.03 14.09
N LYS A 91 -14.97 -13.97 14.15
CA LYS A 91 -14.89 -14.94 15.26
C LYS A 91 -14.67 -14.26 16.61
N ILE A 92 -13.72 -13.32 16.67
CA ILE A 92 -13.44 -12.57 17.90
C ILE A 92 -14.66 -11.77 18.36
N ILE A 93 -15.37 -11.09 17.44
CA ILE A 93 -16.59 -10.35 17.79
C ILE A 93 -17.62 -11.30 18.41
N LYS A 94 -17.86 -12.46 17.80
CA LYS A 94 -18.81 -13.46 18.32
C LYS A 94 -18.41 -13.96 19.71
N GLU A 95 -17.13 -14.27 19.92
CA GLU A 95 -16.60 -14.68 21.22
C GLU A 95 -16.77 -13.58 22.28
N CYS A 96 -16.56 -12.32 21.92
CA CYS A 96 -16.78 -11.19 22.82
C CYS A 96 -18.27 -11.01 23.14
N GLU A 97 -19.16 -11.14 22.17
CA GLU A 97 -20.61 -11.06 22.38
C GLU A 97 -21.10 -12.17 23.31
N GLU A 98 -20.67 -13.42 23.08
CA GLU A 98 -20.97 -14.57 23.94
C GLU A 98 -20.44 -14.36 25.37
N TRP A 99 -19.24 -13.79 25.50
CA TRP A 99 -18.65 -13.48 26.80
C TRP A 99 -19.42 -12.40 27.55
N CYS A 100 -19.85 -11.34 26.86
CA CYS A 100 -20.69 -10.29 27.44
C CYS A 100 -22.05 -10.85 27.89
N GLU A 101 -22.72 -11.67 27.07
CA GLU A 101 -23.99 -12.31 27.45
C GLU A 101 -23.83 -13.22 28.67
N PHE A 102 -22.75 -14.01 28.73
CA PHE A 102 -22.43 -14.83 29.89
C PHE A 102 -22.17 -13.97 31.13
N PHE A 103 -21.40 -12.89 30.99
CA PHE A 103 -21.08 -11.97 32.08
C PHE A 103 -22.35 -11.29 32.62
N ASP A 104 -23.20 -10.76 31.75
CA ASP A 104 -24.46 -10.13 32.14
C ASP A 104 -25.40 -11.12 32.83
N GLY A 105 -25.50 -12.35 32.31
CA GLY A 105 -26.33 -13.40 32.87
C GLY A 105 -25.84 -13.93 34.22
N ALA A 106 -24.53 -14.05 34.41
CA ALA A 106 -23.95 -14.59 35.63
C ALA A 106 -23.73 -13.50 36.69
N ILE A 107 -23.04 -12.41 36.34
CA ILE A 107 -22.53 -11.42 37.29
C ILE A 107 -23.54 -10.34 37.62
N GLY A 108 -24.40 -9.94 36.68
CA GLY A 108 -25.48 -8.98 36.95
C GLY A 108 -26.35 -9.38 38.16
N PRO A 109 -26.83 -10.63 38.23
CA PRO A 109 -27.55 -11.13 39.40
C PRO A 109 -26.70 -11.17 40.69
N PHE A 110 -25.40 -11.47 40.60
CA PHE A 110 -24.52 -11.48 41.77
C PHE A 110 -24.30 -10.08 42.34
N GLU A 111 -24.09 -9.07 41.50
CA GLU A 111 -23.91 -7.69 41.93
C GLU A 111 -25.19 -7.17 42.61
N LYS A 112 -26.35 -7.48 42.04
CA LYS A 112 -27.64 -7.18 42.67
C LYS A 112 -27.80 -7.87 44.02
N ALA A 113 -27.55 -9.18 44.09
CA ALA A 113 -27.64 -9.95 45.33
C ALA A 113 -26.65 -9.45 46.40
N TYR A 114 -25.48 -8.98 45.97
CA TYR A 114 -24.48 -8.38 46.86
C TYR A 114 -24.98 -7.08 47.47
N HIS A 115 -25.54 -6.17 46.65
CA HIS A 115 -26.14 -4.93 47.14
C HIS A 115 -27.34 -5.19 48.06
N ASP A 116 -28.25 -6.10 47.68
CA ASP A 116 -29.39 -6.50 48.51
C ASP A 116 -28.93 -7.03 49.88
N SER A 117 -27.84 -7.81 49.91
CA SER A 117 -27.24 -8.33 51.14
C SER A 117 -26.64 -7.22 52.00
N GLN A 118 -25.91 -6.28 51.41
CA GLN A 118 -25.37 -5.11 52.13
C GLN A 118 -26.48 -4.28 52.77
N ASP A 119 -27.56 -4.01 52.04
CA ASP A 119 -28.70 -3.26 52.56
C ASP A 119 -29.39 -4.01 53.69
N ALA A 120 -29.59 -5.32 53.56
CA ALA A 120 -30.17 -6.15 54.61
C ALA A 120 -29.30 -6.15 55.89
N VAL A 121 -27.97 -6.22 55.76
CA VAL A 121 -27.04 -6.13 56.89
C VAL A 121 -27.12 -4.77 57.55
N ARG A 122 -27.19 -3.69 56.76
CA ARG A 122 -27.31 -2.32 57.27
C ARG A 122 -28.57 -2.12 58.09
N VAL A 123 -29.73 -2.56 57.59
CA VAL A 123 -31.00 -2.47 58.32
C VAL A 123 -30.92 -3.23 59.65
N LYS A 124 -30.41 -4.47 59.63
CA LYS A 124 -30.25 -5.27 60.85
C LYS A 124 -29.29 -4.62 61.85
N TYR A 125 -28.21 -4.03 61.36
CA TYR A 125 -27.26 -3.31 62.20
C TYR A 125 -27.91 -2.08 62.85
N ASP A 126 -28.65 -1.27 62.09
CA ASP A 126 -29.33 -0.08 62.59
C ASP A 126 -30.40 -0.44 63.65
N GLU A 127 -31.16 -1.52 63.42
CA GLU A 127 -32.11 -2.05 64.40
C GLU A 127 -31.41 -2.55 65.67
N ALA A 128 -30.30 -3.29 65.53
CA ALA A 128 -29.52 -3.76 66.66
C ALA A 128 -28.96 -2.58 67.48
N MET A 129 -28.45 -1.54 66.82
CA MET A 129 -27.96 -0.33 67.46
C MET A 129 -29.05 0.46 68.17
N LYS A 130 -30.29 0.46 67.64
CA LYS A 130 -31.45 1.05 68.32
C LYS A 130 -31.77 0.30 69.61
N LYS A 131 -31.90 -1.03 69.55
CA LYS A 131 -32.14 -1.87 70.73
C LYS A 131 -31.00 -1.77 71.74
N TYR A 132 -29.77 -1.63 71.26
CA TYR A 132 -28.60 -1.43 72.11
C TYR A 132 -28.66 -0.12 72.89
N ARG A 133 -29.06 0.99 72.24
CA ARG A 133 -29.28 2.25 72.95
C ARG A 133 -30.40 2.15 73.98
N GLU A 134 -31.52 1.51 73.62
CA GLU A 134 -32.64 1.29 74.54
C GLU A 134 -32.23 0.42 75.75
N SER A 135 -31.40 -0.60 75.54
CA SER A 135 -30.92 -1.46 76.62
C SER A 135 -29.99 -0.72 77.57
N ILE A 136 -29.09 0.14 77.06
CA ILE A 136 -28.23 0.99 77.90
C ILE A 136 -29.08 1.95 78.74
N GLN A 137 -30.11 2.58 78.16
CA GLN A 137 -31.02 3.44 78.93
C GLN A 137 -31.73 2.69 80.06
N THR A 138 -32.14 1.44 79.80
CA THR A 138 -32.77 0.58 80.80
C THR A 138 -31.79 0.24 81.93
N LEU A 139 -30.54 -0.11 81.58
CA LEU A 139 -29.45 -0.35 82.53
C LEU A 139 -29.18 0.88 83.44
N ILE A 140 -29.17 2.09 82.87
CA ILE A 140 -29.01 3.33 83.64
C ILE A 140 -30.16 3.50 84.63
N ARG A 141 -31.40 3.35 84.16
CA ARG A 141 -32.61 3.62 84.95
C ARG A 141 -32.87 2.59 86.05
N GLU A 142 -32.73 1.31 85.75
CA GLU A 142 -33.18 0.23 86.64
C GLU A 142 -32.06 -0.37 87.49
N PHE A 143 -30.82 -0.32 87.00
CA PHE A 143 -29.67 -0.95 87.66
C PHE A 143 -28.60 0.07 88.09
N GLY A 144 -28.82 1.36 87.88
CA GLY A 144 -27.88 2.42 88.26
C GLY A 144 -26.57 2.37 87.49
N TYR A 145 -26.59 1.89 86.24
CA TYR A 145 -25.39 1.81 85.39
C TYR A 145 -24.74 3.19 85.25
N ASN A 146 -23.46 3.30 85.65
CA ASN A 146 -22.70 4.54 85.56
C ASN A 146 -22.09 4.68 84.15
N PRO A 147 -22.48 5.72 83.38
CA PRO A 147 -21.98 5.94 82.01
C PRO A 147 -20.46 6.09 81.89
N ALA A 148 -19.73 6.33 82.99
CA ALA A 148 -18.27 6.37 83.00
C ALA A 148 -17.61 5.01 82.69
N PHE A 149 -18.35 3.89 82.85
CA PHE A 149 -17.87 2.53 82.52
C PHE A 149 -18.37 2.02 81.16
N LYS A 150 -18.82 2.93 80.30
CA LYS A 150 -19.18 2.69 78.91
C LYS A 150 -18.04 2.05 78.12
N ARG A 151 -18.37 1.13 77.20
CA ARG A 151 -17.41 0.64 76.20
C ARG A 151 -17.20 1.68 75.10
N TRP A 152 -16.04 1.66 74.47
CA TRP A 152 -15.65 2.65 73.47
C TRP A 152 -16.63 2.82 72.29
N HIS A 153 -17.45 1.81 71.99
CA HIS A 153 -18.44 1.81 70.91
C HIS A 153 -19.88 2.11 71.37
N ASP A 154 -20.14 2.33 72.67
CA ASP A 154 -21.51 2.62 73.11
C ASP A 154 -21.85 4.07 72.80
N GLN A 155 -22.63 4.35 71.76
CA GLN A 155 -23.10 5.70 71.51
C GLN A 155 -24.28 6.01 72.45
N LEU A 156 -24.06 6.89 73.43
CA LEU A 156 -25.08 7.39 74.35
C LEU A 156 -25.95 8.46 73.67
#